data_AF-A0A958V4F6-F1
#
_entry.id   AF-A0A958V4F6-F1
#
_cell.length_a   1.000
_cell.length_b   1.000
_cell.length_c   1.000
_cell.angle_alpha   90.00
_cell.angle_beta   90.00
_cell.angle_gamma   90.00
#
_symmetry.space_group_name_H-M   'P 1'
#
loop_
_entity.id
_entity.type
_entity.pdbx_description
1 polymer ?
#
loop_
_entity_poly.entity_id
_entity_poly.type
_entity_poly.pdbx_seq_one_letter_code
_entity_poly.pdbx_strand_id
1 'polypeptide(L)'
;DGPYGIQDVNTFWSERSWPFNSEIGSVGTGDAVSLKRFLPDTDQVVPVAINDKKQTSNTVWAYHKYIGYGDAINKYGKPGNMEDFAEKAQLVNYNQYRALMEGFSAHMWDWYTGVIIWKTQNPWTALRGQMYDYYLDPNACLYGLRSGSEALHAMYDPVNGKIMLVNNGFDARYDLMLRVNVYDMNGNKTLLAQVFSYLEPSSVKPVIFLKDKIDALSSKEGAFLSVQLLNLEKELVSDNFYWLPDADGNFSGLQHMEPVSVETRVRQLSQNKIELTIANKNQAISFFNRISLIEKMSKERVLPAFYSDNYISILPGGEKKIIVEYEQINKHELGLEISGWNTAHQYIDLD
;
A
#
# COMPACT_ATOMS: atom_id res chain seq x y z
N ASP A 1 5.26 -25.05 1.89
CA ASP A 1 4.21 -24.02 2.01
C ASP A 1 4.58 -23.01 3.08
N GLY A 2 4.25 -21.75 2.84
CA GLY A 2 4.71 -20.60 3.62
C GLY A 2 5.93 -19.88 3.01
N PRO A 3 6.51 -18.92 3.76
CA PRO A 3 6.15 -18.52 5.13
C PRO A 3 4.84 -17.72 5.25
N TYR A 4 4.38 -17.52 6.49
CA TYR A 4 3.08 -16.89 6.82
C TYR A 4 3.19 -15.68 7.78
N GLY A 5 4.40 -15.33 8.20
CA GLY A 5 4.68 -14.20 9.08
C GLY A 5 5.26 -13.01 8.31
N ILE A 6 5.68 -11.99 9.05
CA ILE A 6 6.48 -10.90 8.47
C ILE A 6 7.79 -11.48 7.91
N GLN A 7 8.22 -10.96 6.76
CA GLN A 7 9.47 -11.33 6.11
C GLN A 7 10.23 -10.06 5.76
N ASP A 8 11.56 -10.13 5.64
CA ASP A 8 12.29 -9.03 5.02
C ASP A 8 11.85 -8.89 3.56
N VAL A 9 11.48 -7.68 3.14
CA VAL A 9 11.07 -7.43 1.76
C VAL A 9 12.18 -7.79 0.78
N ASN A 10 13.45 -7.66 1.16
CA ASN A 10 14.60 -8.00 0.32
C ASN A 10 14.64 -9.51 -0.03
N THR A 11 14.19 -10.37 0.89
CA THR A 11 14.14 -11.83 0.67
C THR A 11 13.29 -12.19 -0.56
N PHE A 12 12.19 -11.45 -0.84
CA PHE A 12 11.37 -11.70 -2.03
C PHE A 12 12.10 -11.48 -3.35
N TRP A 13 13.13 -10.63 -3.34
CA TRP A 13 13.91 -10.26 -4.53
C TRP A 13 15.18 -11.08 -4.69
N SER A 14 15.83 -11.47 -3.59
CA SER A 14 17.16 -12.10 -3.64
C SER A 14 17.18 -13.58 -3.29
N GLU A 15 16.12 -14.12 -2.71
CA GLU A 15 16.09 -15.52 -2.28
C GLU A 15 15.04 -16.32 -3.06
N ARG A 16 15.49 -17.44 -3.64
CA ARG A 16 14.64 -18.35 -4.39
C ARG A 16 13.81 -19.22 -3.45
N SER A 17 12.50 -19.27 -3.70
CA SER A 17 11.55 -20.17 -3.04
C SER A 17 11.04 -21.24 -4.01
N TRP A 18 9.85 -21.80 -3.73
CA TRP A 18 9.19 -22.81 -4.55
C TRP A 18 8.78 -22.27 -5.92
N PRO A 19 9.01 -23.01 -7.03
CA PRO A 19 8.64 -22.55 -8.37
C PRO A 19 7.16 -22.16 -8.51
N PHE A 20 6.27 -23.01 -8.00
CA PHE A 20 4.88 -22.65 -7.77
C PHE A 20 4.64 -22.65 -6.27
N ASN A 21 4.35 -21.50 -5.68
CA ASN A 21 4.04 -21.43 -4.26
C ASN A 21 2.53 -21.44 -4.06
N SER A 22 1.98 -22.60 -3.70
CA SER A 22 0.54 -22.81 -3.55
C SER A 22 -0.06 -22.07 -2.36
N GLU A 23 0.75 -21.66 -1.38
CA GLU A 23 0.32 -20.87 -0.24
C GLU A 23 1.49 -20.06 0.35
N ILE A 24 1.45 -18.73 0.22
CA ILE A 24 2.36 -17.81 0.91
C ILE A 24 1.60 -16.61 1.47
N GLY A 25 1.93 -16.19 2.68
CA GLY A 25 1.23 -15.13 3.37
C GLY A 25 2.14 -14.21 4.16
N SER A 26 1.51 -13.26 4.84
CA SER A 26 2.20 -12.47 5.85
C SER A 26 1.25 -12.05 6.98
N VAL A 27 1.73 -11.11 7.80
CA VAL A 27 0.89 -10.31 8.69
C VAL A 27 -0.20 -9.56 7.89
N GLY A 28 -1.21 -9.03 8.57
CA GLY A 28 -2.30 -8.30 7.90
C GLY A 28 -3.45 -7.97 8.83
N THR A 29 -3.16 -7.15 9.84
CA THR A 29 -4.16 -6.62 10.78
C THR A 29 -4.91 -5.47 10.12
N GLY A 30 -6.20 -5.32 10.42
CA GLY A 30 -6.99 -4.14 10.03
C GLY A 30 -6.51 -2.86 10.71
N ASP A 31 -7.06 -1.73 10.30
CA ASP A 31 -6.76 -0.45 10.95
C ASP A 31 -7.51 -0.28 12.27
N ALA A 32 -7.31 0.85 12.95
CA ALA A 32 -7.87 1.10 14.27
C ALA A 32 -9.40 0.96 14.30
N VAL A 33 -10.11 1.46 13.28
CA VAL A 33 -11.57 1.37 13.19
C VAL A 33 -12.02 -0.09 13.08
N SER A 34 -11.34 -0.91 12.27
CA SER A 34 -11.62 -2.36 12.18
C SER A 34 -11.37 -3.07 13.52
N LEU A 35 -10.25 -2.78 14.18
CA LEU A 35 -9.88 -3.38 15.46
C LEU A 35 -10.90 -3.08 16.57
N LYS A 36 -11.37 -1.83 16.65
CA LYS A 36 -12.34 -1.38 17.66
C LYS A 36 -13.69 -2.08 17.56
N ARG A 37 -14.04 -2.67 16.42
CA ARG A 37 -15.32 -3.39 16.26
C ARG A 37 -15.44 -4.63 17.13
N PHE A 38 -14.33 -5.28 17.44
CA PHE A 38 -14.35 -6.57 18.13
C PHE A 38 -13.37 -6.67 19.30
N LEU A 39 -12.41 -5.75 19.44
CA LEU A 39 -11.57 -5.68 20.63
C LEU A 39 -12.30 -4.92 21.75
N PRO A 40 -12.44 -5.50 22.95
CA PRO A 40 -12.88 -4.77 24.13
C PRO A 40 -11.97 -3.58 24.42
N ASP A 41 -12.52 -2.50 24.98
CA ASP A 41 -11.77 -1.26 25.28
C ASP A 41 -10.51 -1.51 26.15
N THR A 42 -10.57 -2.48 27.06
CA THR A 42 -9.43 -2.87 27.91
C THR A 42 -8.27 -3.49 27.15
N ASP A 43 -8.51 -3.98 25.95
CA ASP A 43 -7.57 -4.70 25.10
C ASP A 43 -7.19 -3.92 23.85
N GLN A 44 -7.71 -2.70 23.70
CA GLN A 44 -7.32 -1.75 22.66
C GLN A 44 -5.96 -1.10 22.97
N VAL A 45 -4.93 -1.95 23.05
CA VAL A 45 -3.55 -1.60 23.41
C VAL A 45 -2.58 -2.08 22.35
N VAL A 46 -1.34 -1.56 22.35
CA VAL A 46 -0.27 -2.09 21.52
C VAL A 46 0.06 -3.53 21.96
N PRO A 47 0.02 -4.54 21.07
CA PRO A 47 0.30 -5.93 21.45
C PRO A 47 1.74 -6.10 21.94
N VAL A 48 1.91 -6.68 23.13
CA VAL A 48 3.23 -6.95 23.69
C VAL A 48 3.74 -8.30 23.19
N ALA A 49 4.82 -8.26 22.43
CA ALA A 49 5.48 -9.42 21.86
C ALA A 49 5.98 -10.41 22.93
N ILE A 50 5.74 -11.71 22.70
CA ILE A 50 6.41 -12.84 23.36
C ILE A 50 6.94 -13.82 22.31
N ASN A 51 7.98 -14.59 22.64
CA ASN A 51 8.60 -15.62 21.79
C ASN A 51 9.00 -15.13 20.38
N ASP A 52 10.25 -14.69 20.21
CA ASP A 52 10.81 -14.20 18.93
C ASP A 52 9.93 -13.16 18.21
N LYS A 53 9.17 -12.36 18.98
CA LYS A 53 8.23 -11.35 18.48
C LYS A 53 7.10 -11.88 17.58
N LYS A 54 6.75 -13.18 17.67
CA LYS A 54 5.71 -13.79 16.83
C LYS A 54 4.34 -13.85 17.49
N GLN A 55 4.26 -13.88 18.82
CA GLN A 55 3.02 -14.00 19.59
C GLN A 55 2.86 -12.81 20.53
N THR A 56 1.72 -12.73 21.21
CA THR A 56 1.40 -11.68 22.18
C THR A 56 0.99 -12.26 23.52
N SER A 57 1.34 -11.57 24.62
CA SER A 57 0.89 -11.92 25.97
C SER A 57 -0.58 -11.55 26.24
N ASN A 58 -1.16 -10.65 25.44
CA ASN A 58 -2.57 -10.31 25.55
C ASN A 58 -3.44 -11.47 25.04
N THR A 59 -4.29 -12.02 25.91
CA THR A 59 -5.10 -13.21 25.63
C THR A 59 -6.19 -12.96 24.59
N VAL A 60 -6.76 -11.76 24.51
CA VAL A 60 -7.76 -11.39 23.50
C VAL A 60 -7.13 -11.33 22.11
N TRP A 61 -5.98 -10.67 21.97
CA TRP A 61 -5.26 -10.64 20.69
C TRP A 61 -4.79 -12.04 20.27
N ALA A 62 -4.35 -12.87 21.22
CA ALA A 62 -3.98 -14.26 20.97
C ALA A 62 -5.19 -15.12 20.54
N TYR A 63 -6.36 -14.89 21.13
CA TYR A 63 -7.62 -15.51 20.71
C TYR A 63 -7.94 -15.21 19.24
N HIS A 64 -7.79 -13.95 18.83
CA HIS A 64 -7.92 -13.51 17.43
C HIS A 64 -6.72 -13.89 16.55
N LYS A 65 -5.84 -14.80 17.00
CA LYS A 65 -4.72 -15.36 16.22
C LYS A 65 -3.74 -14.32 15.67
N TYR A 66 -3.54 -13.23 16.41
CA TYR A 66 -2.53 -12.22 16.07
C TYR A 66 -1.15 -12.84 15.83
N ILE A 67 -0.47 -12.36 14.79
CA ILE A 67 0.95 -12.64 14.52
C ILE A 67 1.70 -11.31 14.58
N GLY A 68 2.82 -11.30 15.29
CA GLY A 68 3.63 -10.10 15.44
C GLY A 68 4.36 -9.67 14.16
N TYR A 69 4.58 -8.37 14.05
CA TYR A 69 5.28 -7.71 12.94
C TYR A 69 6.81 -7.71 13.11
N GLY A 70 7.35 -8.46 14.08
CA GLY A 70 8.77 -8.42 14.39
C GLY A 70 9.21 -6.99 14.76
N ASP A 71 10.22 -6.48 14.05
CA ASP A 71 10.68 -5.10 14.21
C ASP A 71 10.16 -4.13 13.13
N ALA A 72 9.38 -4.62 12.17
CA ALA A 72 8.98 -3.84 11.00
C ALA A 72 8.18 -2.58 11.34
N ILE A 73 7.37 -2.62 12.41
CA ILE A 73 6.62 -1.45 12.90
C ILE A 73 7.56 -0.41 13.51
N ASN A 74 8.57 -0.85 14.27
CA ASN A 74 9.49 0.07 14.96
C ASN A 74 10.35 0.87 13.98
N LYS A 75 10.56 0.36 12.75
CA LYS A 75 11.21 1.12 11.66
C LYS A 75 10.44 2.39 11.30
N TYR A 76 9.14 2.45 11.56
CA TYR A 76 8.31 3.65 11.41
C TYR A 76 8.22 4.48 12.70
N GLY A 77 8.99 4.15 13.75
CA GLY A 77 8.89 4.74 15.08
C GLY A 77 8.03 3.92 16.03
N LYS A 78 8.45 3.84 17.30
CA LYS A 78 7.77 3.05 18.34
C LYS A 78 6.32 3.53 18.50
N PRO A 79 5.30 2.64 18.43
CA PRO A 79 3.91 3.05 18.56
C PRO A 79 3.57 3.49 19.99
N GLY A 80 2.86 4.61 20.11
CA GLY A 80 2.42 5.15 21.41
C GLY A 80 1.11 4.55 21.93
N ASN A 81 0.21 4.16 21.04
CA ASN A 81 -1.12 3.59 21.32
C ASN A 81 -1.55 2.64 20.18
N MET A 82 -2.74 2.03 20.31
CA MET A 82 -3.23 1.06 19.32
C MET A 82 -3.48 1.72 17.96
N GLU A 83 -3.97 2.96 17.94
CA GLU A 83 -4.23 3.71 16.71
C GLU A 83 -2.95 3.92 15.90
N ASP A 84 -1.90 4.42 16.54
CA ASP A 84 -0.58 4.63 15.94
C ASP A 84 0.05 3.29 15.50
N PHE A 85 -0.11 2.23 16.31
CA PHE A 85 0.28 0.87 15.89
C PHE A 85 -0.46 0.42 14.63
N ALA A 86 -1.79 0.59 14.58
CA ALA A 86 -2.63 0.11 13.50
C ALA A 86 -2.38 0.89 12.20
N GLU A 87 -2.09 2.18 12.29
CA GLU A 87 -1.68 3.02 11.16
C GLU A 87 -0.33 2.57 10.58
N LYS A 88 0.69 2.42 11.42
CA LYS A 88 2.00 1.88 11.01
C LYS A 88 1.89 0.45 10.46
N ALA A 89 0.97 -0.36 10.99
CA ALA A 89 0.70 -1.69 10.47
C ALA A 89 0.16 -1.65 9.03
N GLN A 90 -0.65 -0.66 8.67
CA GLN A 90 -1.12 -0.52 7.29
C GLN A 90 0.03 -0.22 6.31
N LEU A 91 1.02 0.60 6.71
CA LEU A 91 2.23 0.83 5.90
C LEU A 91 3.03 -0.47 5.70
N VAL A 92 3.28 -1.22 6.78
CA VAL A 92 3.96 -2.52 6.67
C VAL A 92 3.18 -3.48 5.78
N ASN A 93 1.88 -3.61 5.99
CA ASN A 93 0.99 -4.47 5.22
C ASN A 93 1.08 -4.16 3.72
N TYR A 94 0.91 -2.89 3.34
CA TYR A 94 0.99 -2.49 1.94
C TYR A 94 2.34 -2.89 1.33
N ASN A 95 3.43 -2.50 1.98
CA ASN A 95 4.77 -2.71 1.43
C ASN A 95 5.09 -4.20 1.32
N GLN A 96 4.67 -5.01 2.30
CA GLN A 96 4.94 -6.44 2.33
C GLN A 96 4.28 -7.17 1.17
N TYR A 97 2.98 -6.95 0.94
CA TYR A 97 2.26 -7.63 -0.14
C TYR A 97 2.63 -7.10 -1.52
N ARG A 98 2.96 -5.81 -1.65
CA ARG A 98 3.54 -5.28 -2.88
C ARG A 98 4.87 -5.97 -3.20
N ALA A 99 5.82 -5.94 -2.26
CA ALA A 99 7.15 -6.51 -2.48
C ALA A 99 7.11 -8.02 -2.73
N LEU A 100 6.18 -8.74 -2.08
CA LEU A 100 5.96 -10.16 -2.34
C LEU A 100 5.61 -10.38 -3.82
N MET A 101 4.59 -9.71 -4.34
CA MET A 101 4.12 -9.91 -5.72
C MET A 101 5.12 -9.40 -6.77
N GLU A 102 5.78 -8.27 -6.48
CA GLU A 102 6.85 -7.75 -7.32
C GLU A 102 8.04 -8.71 -7.38
N GLY A 103 8.47 -9.29 -6.26
CA GLY A 103 9.54 -10.27 -6.21
C GLY A 103 9.23 -11.55 -7.00
N PHE A 104 8.00 -12.05 -6.92
CA PHE A 104 7.56 -13.17 -7.77
C PHE A 104 7.56 -12.80 -9.25
N SER A 105 7.09 -11.61 -9.60
CA SER A 105 7.08 -11.11 -10.98
C SER A 105 8.49 -10.85 -11.53
N ALA A 106 9.41 -10.40 -10.68
CA ALA A 106 10.80 -10.11 -11.02
C ALA A 106 11.56 -11.33 -11.56
N HIS A 107 11.15 -12.52 -11.10
CA HIS A 107 11.76 -13.81 -11.47
C HIS A 107 10.78 -14.74 -12.21
N MET A 108 9.74 -14.16 -12.81
CA MET A 108 8.77 -14.89 -13.63
C MET A 108 9.48 -15.68 -14.74
N TRP A 109 9.13 -16.96 -14.87
CA TRP A 109 9.69 -17.95 -15.81
C TRP A 109 11.15 -18.35 -15.62
N ASP A 110 11.89 -17.69 -14.73
CA ASP A 110 13.20 -18.15 -14.28
C ASP A 110 13.06 -18.97 -12.99
N TRP A 111 12.60 -18.32 -11.93
CA TRP A 111 12.42 -18.99 -10.63
C TRP A 111 11.00 -19.47 -10.44
N TYR A 112 10.03 -18.67 -10.88
CA TYR A 112 8.64 -18.82 -10.49
C TYR A 112 7.69 -18.98 -11.68
N THR A 113 6.68 -19.83 -11.49
CA THR A 113 5.56 -20.06 -12.42
C THR A 113 4.22 -19.58 -11.87
N GLY A 114 4.15 -19.28 -10.56
CA GLY A 114 2.95 -18.74 -9.94
C GLY A 114 3.00 -18.70 -8.42
N VAL A 115 2.09 -17.93 -7.84
CA VAL A 115 1.92 -17.78 -6.40
C VAL A 115 0.45 -17.64 -6.06
N ILE A 116 0.05 -18.23 -4.93
CA ILE A 116 -1.28 -18.06 -4.35
C ILE A 116 -1.12 -17.48 -2.95
N ILE A 117 -1.84 -16.39 -2.70
CA ILE A 117 -1.78 -15.70 -1.41
C ILE A 117 -2.59 -16.45 -0.36
N TRP A 118 -1.95 -16.67 0.79
CA TRP A 118 -2.58 -17.01 2.06
C TRP A 118 -2.70 -15.74 2.92
N LYS A 119 -3.83 -15.05 2.91
CA LYS A 119 -5.09 -15.39 2.22
C LYS A 119 -5.89 -14.13 1.96
N THR A 120 -6.96 -14.26 1.19
CA THR A 120 -7.87 -13.16 0.89
C THR A 120 -8.68 -12.71 2.10
N GLN A 121 -9.17 -13.64 2.94
CA GLN A 121 -10.02 -13.32 4.10
C GLN A 121 -9.89 -14.33 5.25
N ASN A 122 -10.24 -13.89 6.46
CA ASN A 122 -10.41 -14.78 7.62
C ASN A 122 -11.85 -15.29 7.75
N PRO A 123 -12.08 -16.51 8.28
CA PRO A 123 -13.42 -17.06 8.46
C PRO A 123 -14.20 -16.43 9.65
N TRP A 124 -13.56 -15.52 10.38
CA TRP A 124 -14.04 -14.83 11.58
C TRP A 124 -13.11 -13.62 11.83
N THR A 125 -13.27 -12.90 12.94
CA THR A 125 -12.47 -11.71 13.33
C THR A 125 -11.01 -12.02 13.70
N ALA A 126 -10.31 -12.85 12.92
CA ALA A 126 -8.90 -13.12 13.11
C ALA A 126 -8.00 -12.03 12.51
N LEU A 127 -6.78 -11.98 13.04
CA LEU A 127 -5.73 -10.99 12.76
C LEU A 127 -4.56 -11.56 11.96
N ARG A 128 -4.77 -12.68 11.27
CA ARG A 128 -3.80 -13.19 10.28
C ARG A 128 -3.98 -12.47 8.95
N GLY A 129 -2.94 -12.49 8.11
CA GLY A 129 -2.92 -11.92 6.75
C GLY A 129 -4.25 -12.07 6.02
N GLN A 130 -4.84 -10.93 5.65
CA GLN A 130 -6.13 -10.81 4.96
C GLN A 130 -6.18 -9.51 4.16
N MET A 131 -6.90 -9.53 3.05
CA MET A 131 -7.10 -8.37 2.17
C MET A 131 -8.25 -7.50 2.65
N TYR A 132 -9.25 -8.12 3.25
CA TYR A 132 -10.37 -7.47 3.93
C TYR A 132 -10.75 -8.27 5.17
N ASP A 133 -11.33 -7.59 6.16
CA ASP A 133 -11.73 -8.21 7.42
C ASP A 133 -13.06 -8.97 7.32
N TYR A 134 -13.50 -9.56 8.44
CA TYR A 134 -14.76 -10.31 8.54
C TYR A 134 -15.99 -9.50 8.14
N TYR A 135 -15.93 -8.17 8.27
CA TYR A 135 -17.01 -7.23 7.94
C TYR A 135 -16.89 -6.69 6.51
N LEU A 136 -16.00 -7.26 5.69
CA LEU A 136 -15.71 -6.83 4.32
C LEU A 136 -15.05 -5.45 4.24
N ASP A 137 -14.37 -5.01 5.31
CA ASP A 137 -13.59 -3.77 5.31
C ASP A 137 -12.20 -4.02 4.69
N PRO A 138 -11.88 -3.44 3.53
CA PRO A 138 -10.56 -3.64 2.92
C PRO A 138 -9.48 -2.90 3.71
N ASN A 139 -8.33 -3.53 3.84
CA ASN A 139 -7.15 -2.95 4.49
C ASN A 139 -6.00 -2.79 3.48
N ALA A 140 -4.88 -2.24 3.92
CA ALA A 140 -3.77 -1.91 3.03
C ALA A 140 -3.10 -3.14 2.39
N CYS A 141 -3.31 -4.36 2.90
CA CYS A 141 -2.84 -5.59 2.26
C CYS A 141 -3.43 -5.72 0.85
N LEU A 142 -4.74 -5.45 0.68
CA LEU A 142 -5.41 -5.56 -0.61
C LEU A 142 -4.76 -4.63 -1.65
N TYR A 143 -4.53 -3.38 -1.26
CA TYR A 143 -4.04 -2.35 -2.17
C TYR A 143 -2.55 -2.51 -2.47
N GLY A 144 -1.75 -2.97 -1.47
CA GLY A 144 -0.36 -3.37 -1.71
C GLY A 144 -0.26 -4.56 -2.66
N LEU A 145 -1.07 -5.61 -2.41
CA LEU A 145 -1.14 -6.78 -3.29
C LEU A 145 -1.53 -6.39 -4.72
N ARG A 146 -2.58 -5.56 -4.85
CA ARG A 146 -3.08 -5.10 -6.14
C ARG A 146 -2.05 -4.27 -6.89
N SER A 147 -1.34 -3.37 -6.19
CA SER A 147 -0.26 -2.56 -6.78
C SER A 147 0.87 -3.44 -7.30
N GLY A 148 1.37 -4.39 -6.52
CA GLY A 148 2.43 -5.31 -6.95
C GLY A 148 1.99 -6.36 -7.98
N SER A 149 0.71 -6.42 -8.33
CA SER A 149 0.11 -7.40 -9.26
C SER A 149 -0.51 -6.76 -10.51
N GLU A 150 -0.18 -5.52 -10.83
CA GLU A 150 -0.66 -4.87 -12.06
C GLU A 150 -0.29 -5.71 -13.31
N ALA A 151 -1.21 -5.76 -14.28
CA ALA A 151 -1.00 -6.56 -15.49
C ALA A 151 0.17 -6.03 -16.35
N LEU A 152 0.32 -4.71 -16.43
CA LEU A 152 1.50 -4.04 -16.96
C LEU A 152 2.04 -3.15 -15.85
N HIS A 153 3.27 -3.39 -15.40
CA HIS A 153 3.76 -2.85 -14.15
C HIS A 153 5.18 -2.33 -14.26
N ALA A 154 5.48 -1.22 -13.58
CA ALA A 154 6.82 -0.72 -13.37
C ALA A 154 7.18 -0.81 -11.87
N MET A 155 8.31 -1.45 -11.56
CA MET A 155 8.69 -1.80 -10.19
C MET A 155 10.18 -1.54 -9.92
N TYR A 156 10.53 -1.53 -8.63
CA TYR A 156 11.86 -1.26 -8.11
C TYR A 156 12.36 -2.42 -7.24
N ASP A 157 13.48 -3.03 -7.64
CA ASP A 157 14.24 -3.99 -6.84
C ASP A 157 15.11 -3.24 -5.81
N PRO A 158 14.77 -3.25 -4.51
CA PRO A 158 15.50 -2.52 -3.47
C PRO A 158 16.89 -3.12 -3.17
N VAL A 159 17.15 -4.38 -3.56
CA VAL A 159 18.41 -5.06 -3.29
C VAL A 159 19.51 -4.53 -4.21
N ASN A 160 19.22 -4.50 -5.51
CA ASN A 160 20.21 -4.13 -6.54
C ASN A 160 19.95 -2.75 -7.17
N GLY A 161 18.88 -2.07 -6.75
CA GLY A 161 18.45 -0.79 -7.29
C GLY A 161 18.03 -0.85 -8.77
N LYS A 162 17.47 -1.98 -9.22
CA LYS A 162 16.99 -2.14 -10.60
C LYS A 162 15.60 -1.56 -10.72
N ILE A 163 15.35 -0.79 -11.76
CA ILE A 163 14.01 -0.48 -12.23
C ILE A 163 13.65 -1.50 -13.30
N MET A 164 12.55 -2.20 -13.09
CA MET A 164 12.10 -3.32 -13.90
C MET A 164 10.69 -3.05 -14.41
N LEU A 165 10.38 -3.62 -15.57
CA LEU A 165 9.03 -3.63 -16.12
C LEU A 165 8.54 -5.07 -16.23
N VAL A 166 7.25 -5.28 -16.00
CA VAL A 166 6.57 -6.57 -16.12
C VAL A 166 5.36 -6.43 -17.01
N ASN A 167 5.16 -7.39 -17.91
CA ASN A 167 3.95 -7.55 -18.69
C ASN A 167 3.39 -8.96 -18.43
N ASN A 168 2.42 -9.05 -17.53
CA ASN A 168 1.63 -10.26 -17.26
C ASN A 168 0.50 -10.48 -18.28
N GLY A 169 0.37 -9.61 -19.28
CA GLY A 169 -0.60 -9.73 -20.37
C GLY A 169 -0.15 -10.66 -21.50
N PHE A 170 -1.04 -10.82 -22.48
CA PHE A 170 -0.85 -11.68 -23.66
C PHE A 170 -0.41 -10.91 -24.91
N ASP A 171 -0.43 -9.57 -24.87
CA ASP A 171 -0.06 -8.70 -25.98
C ASP A 171 1.24 -7.96 -25.69
N ALA A 172 2.03 -7.75 -26.73
CA ALA A 172 3.21 -6.91 -26.65
C ALA A 172 2.79 -5.46 -26.35
N ARG A 173 3.64 -4.75 -25.61
CA ARG A 173 3.45 -3.34 -25.26
C ARG A 173 4.62 -2.54 -25.78
N TYR A 174 4.37 -1.75 -26.81
CA TYR A 174 5.35 -0.87 -27.44
C TYR A 174 5.17 0.57 -26.98
N ASP A 175 6.13 1.42 -27.33
CA ASP A 175 6.04 2.88 -27.19
C ASP A 175 5.71 3.36 -25.77
N LEU A 176 6.34 2.72 -24.79
CA LEU A 176 6.21 3.06 -23.39
C LEU A 176 7.31 4.03 -22.98
N MET A 177 7.00 4.94 -22.07
CA MET A 177 7.97 5.82 -21.42
C MET A 177 8.04 5.51 -19.94
N LEU A 178 9.17 4.94 -19.50
CA LEU A 178 9.52 4.83 -18.08
C LEU A 178 9.97 6.19 -17.57
N ARG A 179 9.39 6.66 -16.47
CA ARG A 179 9.77 7.86 -15.76
C ARG A 179 10.01 7.56 -14.28
N VAL A 180 11.19 7.91 -13.78
CA VAL A 180 11.59 7.66 -12.40
C VAL A 180 11.96 8.97 -11.72
N ASN A 181 11.22 9.33 -10.67
CA ASN A 181 11.48 10.52 -9.85
C ASN A 181 11.69 10.13 -8.40
N VAL A 182 12.57 10.85 -7.71
CA VAL A 182 12.68 10.82 -6.25
C VAL A 182 12.15 12.14 -5.69
N TYR A 183 11.45 12.06 -4.57
CA TYR A 183 10.98 13.21 -3.80
C TYR A 183 11.53 13.13 -2.39
N ASP A 184 12.08 14.23 -1.89
CA ASP A 184 12.41 14.34 -0.45
C ASP A 184 11.13 14.51 0.40
N MET A 185 11.27 14.57 1.72
CA MET A 185 10.14 14.73 2.64
C MET A 185 9.40 16.06 2.49
N ASN A 186 10.05 17.07 1.89
CA ASN A 186 9.44 18.36 1.55
C ASN A 186 8.77 18.34 0.17
N GLY A 187 8.81 17.21 -0.55
CA GLY A 187 8.26 17.05 -1.89
C GLY A 187 9.10 17.67 -3.00
N ASN A 188 10.36 18.03 -2.76
CA ASN A 188 11.26 18.48 -3.82
C ASN A 188 11.60 17.32 -4.74
N LYS A 189 11.36 17.51 -6.04
CA LYS A 189 11.50 16.46 -7.06
C LYS A 189 12.88 16.45 -7.70
N THR A 190 13.46 15.27 -7.81
CA THR A 190 14.63 14.97 -8.64
C THR A 190 14.27 13.92 -9.70
N LEU A 191 14.40 14.27 -10.98
CA LEU A 191 14.23 13.32 -12.08
C LEU A 191 15.49 12.45 -12.20
N LEU A 192 15.34 11.13 -12.05
CA LEU A 192 16.45 10.18 -12.16
C LEU A 192 16.58 9.58 -13.56
N ALA A 193 15.45 9.27 -14.19
CA ALA A 193 15.43 8.62 -15.50
C ALA A 193 14.16 8.92 -16.28
N GLN A 194 14.31 8.98 -17.60
CA GLN A 194 13.23 9.02 -18.58
C GLN A 194 13.67 8.21 -19.81
N VAL A 195 13.09 7.03 -20.01
CA VAL A 195 13.60 6.02 -20.94
C VAL A 195 12.45 5.40 -21.74
N PHE A 196 12.58 5.35 -23.07
CA PHE A 196 11.65 4.59 -23.92
C PHE A 196 11.85 3.09 -23.73
N SER A 197 10.76 2.34 -23.68
CA SER A 197 10.79 0.89 -23.50
C SER A 197 9.66 0.18 -24.25
N TYR A 198 9.79 -1.14 -24.27
CA TYR A 198 8.80 -2.08 -24.78
C TYR A 198 8.90 -3.38 -23.97
N LEU A 199 7.82 -4.16 -23.97
CA LEU A 199 7.74 -5.49 -23.37
C LEU A 199 7.03 -6.47 -24.29
N GLU A 200 7.57 -7.68 -24.36
CA GLU A 200 6.87 -8.82 -24.95
C GLU A 200 5.76 -9.32 -23.99
N PRO A 201 4.79 -10.10 -24.49
CA PRO A 201 3.81 -10.79 -23.63
C PRO A 201 4.48 -11.64 -22.55
N SER A 202 3.84 -11.73 -21.38
CA SER A 202 4.27 -12.62 -20.29
C SER A 202 5.78 -12.55 -20.01
N SER A 203 6.30 -11.33 -19.88
CA SER A 203 7.75 -11.09 -19.75
C SER A 203 8.10 -10.09 -18.66
N VAL A 204 9.33 -10.17 -18.18
CA VAL A 204 9.94 -9.24 -17.24
C VAL A 204 11.25 -8.71 -17.82
N LYS A 205 11.52 -7.42 -17.64
CA LYS A 205 12.69 -6.75 -18.22
C LYS A 205 13.30 -5.74 -17.25
N PRO A 206 14.56 -5.93 -16.81
CA PRO A 206 15.35 -4.86 -16.21
C PRO A 206 15.61 -3.74 -17.23
N VAL A 207 15.44 -2.49 -16.83
CA VAL A 207 15.60 -1.32 -17.71
C VAL A 207 16.82 -0.49 -17.34
N ILE A 208 16.96 -0.13 -16.06
CA ILE A 208 18.05 0.73 -15.57
C ILE A 208 18.40 0.41 -14.12
N PHE A 209 19.66 0.66 -13.74
CA PHE A 209 20.18 0.50 -12.38
C PHE A 209 20.43 1.89 -11.79
N LEU A 210 19.80 2.19 -10.65
CA LEU A 210 19.82 3.51 -10.04
C LEU A 210 20.24 3.49 -8.56
N LYS A 211 20.78 2.37 -8.06
CA LYS A 211 21.09 2.15 -6.64
C LYS A 211 21.83 3.32 -5.99
N ASP A 212 23.01 3.66 -6.47
CA ASP A 212 23.86 4.70 -5.87
C ASP A 212 23.16 6.07 -5.78
N LYS A 213 22.36 6.42 -6.81
CA LYS A 213 21.62 7.69 -6.84
C LYS A 213 20.46 7.67 -5.85
N ILE A 214 19.72 6.56 -5.78
CA ILE A 214 18.58 6.41 -4.88
C ILE A 214 19.08 6.39 -3.43
N ASP A 215 20.09 5.58 -3.12
CA ASP A 215 20.69 5.47 -1.79
C ASP A 215 21.24 6.82 -1.32
N ALA A 216 21.92 7.57 -2.19
CA ALA A 216 22.40 8.91 -1.85
C ALA A 216 21.26 9.86 -1.48
N LEU A 217 20.17 9.85 -2.24
CA LEU A 217 19.01 10.73 -2.01
C LEU A 217 18.15 10.32 -0.82
N SER A 218 18.09 9.04 -0.47
CA SER A 218 17.31 8.56 0.69
C SER A 218 18.13 8.49 1.99
N SER A 219 19.45 8.49 1.92
CA SER A 219 20.35 8.19 3.05
C SER A 219 20.05 8.92 4.37
N LYS A 220 19.58 10.16 4.32
CA LYS A 220 19.43 11.00 5.52
C LYS A 220 18.11 10.78 6.26
N GLU A 221 16.99 10.92 5.57
CA GLU A 221 15.64 10.92 6.17
C GLU A 221 14.70 9.92 5.46
N GLY A 222 15.23 9.08 4.59
CA GLY A 222 14.44 8.37 3.59
C GLY A 222 14.06 9.26 2.42
N ALA A 223 13.32 8.70 1.47
CA ALA A 223 12.79 9.44 0.33
C ALA A 223 11.57 8.72 -0.24
N PHE A 224 10.81 9.40 -1.10
CA PHE A 224 9.80 8.76 -1.91
C PHE A 224 10.31 8.51 -3.32
N LEU A 225 10.04 7.34 -3.89
CA LEU A 225 10.39 6.98 -5.25
C LEU A 225 9.11 6.73 -6.05
N SER A 226 8.90 7.52 -7.10
CA SER A 226 7.83 7.35 -8.07
C SER A 226 8.39 6.68 -9.33
N VAL A 227 7.85 5.50 -9.65
CA VAL A 227 8.18 4.70 -10.83
C VAL A 227 6.92 4.63 -11.70
N GLN A 228 6.94 5.35 -12.81
CA GLN A 228 5.77 5.55 -13.66
C GLN A 228 6.03 5.05 -15.07
N LEU A 229 4.99 4.50 -15.69
CA LEU A 229 4.99 4.09 -17.08
C LEU A 229 3.90 4.84 -17.82
N LEU A 230 4.25 5.48 -18.93
CA LEU A 230 3.33 6.27 -19.75
C LEU A 230 3.20 5.67 -21.15
N ASN A 231 2.02 5.74 -21.76
CA ASN A 231 1.80 5.46 -23.19
C ASN A 231 2.12 6.67 -24.09
N LEU A 232 1.89 6.54 -25.40
CA LEU A 232 2.11 7.61 -26.39
C LEU A 232 1.23 8.84 -26.13
N GLU A 233 0.03 8.64 -25.60
CA GLU A 233 -0.92 9.67 -25.20
C GLU A 233 -0.51 10.38 -23.90
N LYS A 234 0.59 9.95 -23.26
CA LYS A 234 1.09 10.43 -21.96
C LYS A 234 0.16 10.11 -20.79
N GLU A 235 -0.68 9.10 -20.94
CA GLU A 235 -1.49 8.55 -19.86
C GLU A 235 -0.64 7.59 -19.02
N LEU A 236 -0.84 7.61 -17.71
CA LEU A 236 -0.21 6.65 -16.81
C LEU A 236 -0.86 5.28 -17.01
N VAL A 237 -0.06 4.30 -17.43
CA VAL A 237 -0.47 2.89 -17.55
C VAL A 237 0.07 2.01 -16.42
N SER A 238 1.01 2.55 -15.62
CA SER A 238 1.43 2.04 -14.31
C SER A 238 1.97 3.21 -13.48
N ASP A 239 1.67 3.24 -12.19
CA ASP A 239 2.06 4.31 -11.27
C ASP A 239 2.37 3.73 -9.89
N ASN A 240 3.63 3.36 -9.68
CA ASN A 240 4.07 2.73 -8.44
C ASN A 240 4.87 3.70 -7.58
N PHE A 241 4.53 3.76 -6.29
CA PHE A 241 5.01 4.76 -5.37
C PHE A 241 5.59 4.13 -4.10
N TYR A 242 6.89 4.24 -3.91
CA TYR A 242 7.62 3.69 -2.79
C TYR A 242 7.98 4.79 -1.79
N TRP A 243 8.01 4.42 -0.50
CA TRP A 243 8.69 5.18 0.54
C TRP A 243 9.89 4.34 0.98
N LEU A 244 11.06 4.94 0.91
CA LEU A 244 12.35 4.31 1.13
C LEU A 244 12.88 4.71 2.51
N PRO A 245 13.52 3.79 3.24
CA PRO A 245 14.14 4.12 4.50
C PRO A 245 15.40 4.98 4.32
N ASP A 246 15.85 5.56 5.43
CA ASP A 246 17.18 6.12 5.58
C ASP A 246 18.29 5.04 5.57
N ALA A 247 19.53 5.47 5.68
CA ALA A 247 20.69 4.58 5.66
C ALA A 247 20.71 3.55 6.81
N ASP A 248 20.00 3.82 7.91
CA ASP A 248 19.88 2.91 9.06
C ASP A 248 18.70 1.94 8.90
N GLY A 249 17.96 2.03 7.79
CA GLY A 249 16.81 1.18 7.51
C GLY A 249 15.52 1.63 8.23
N ASN A 250 15.48 2.86 8.73
CA ASN A 250 14.32 3.45 9.39
C ASN A 250 13.59 4.43 8.46
N PHE A 251 12.29 4.61 8.67
CA PHE A 251 11.48 5.59 7.95
C PHE A 251 11.42 6.91 8.73
N SER A 252 12.58 7.41 9.15
CA SER A 252 12.71 8.54 10.08
C SER A 252 12.03 9.82 9.59
N GLY A 253 12.17 10.14 8.29
CA GLY A 253 11.54 11.33 7.71
C GLY A 253 10.01 11.32 7.75
N LEU A 254 9.37 10.14 7.78
CA LEU A 254 7.92 10.05 7.87
C LEU A 254 7.39 10.64 9.19
N GLN A 255 8.14 10.52 10.28
CA GLN A 255 7.75 11.06 11.60
C GLN A 255 7.76 12.59 11.67
N HIS A 256 8.34 13.25 10.67
CA HIS A 256 8.55 14.69 10.63
C HIS A 256 7.89 15.34 9.41
N MET A 257 7.02 14.62 8.71
CA MET A 257 6.26 15.18 7.59
C MET A 257 5.32 16.28 8.08
N GLU A 258 5.37 17.41 7.39
CA GLU A 258 4.44 18.50 7.65
C GLU A 258 2.99 18.06 7.32
N PRO A 259 2.01 18.40 8.17
CA PRO A 259 0.61 18.18 7.86
C PRO A 259 0.18 18.91 6.58
N VAL A 260 -0.66 18.26 5.78
CA VAL A 260 -1.21 18.80 4.55
C VAL A 260 -2.73 18.70 4.52
N SER A 261 -3.36 19.55 3.72
CA SER A 261 -4.80 19.48 3.41
C SER A 261 -5.00 19.21 1.93
N VAL A 262 -5.98 18.37 1.58
CA VAL A 262 -6.29 18.04 0.19
C VAL A 262 -7.58 18.71 -0.26
N GLU A 263 -7.66 19.06 -1.54
CA GLU A 263 -8.89 19.54 -2.15
C GLU A 263 -9.69 18.36 -2.70
N THR A 264 -11.00 18.37 -2.47
CA THR A 264 -11.86 17.23 -2.83
C THR A 264 -13.03 17.68 -3.67
N ARG A 265 -13.33 16.93 -4.73
CA ARG A 265 -14.53 17.11 -5.54
C ARG A 265 -15.21 15.76 -5.75
N VAL A 266 -16.50 15.70 -5.49
CA VAL A 266 -17.32 14.50 -5.71
C VAL A 266 -18.20 14.69 -6.94
N ARG A 267 -18.31 13.65 -7.77
CA ARG A 267 -19.20 13.58 -8.91
C ARG A 267 -20.00 12.28 -8.85
N GLN A 268 -21.33 12.36 -8.94
CA GLN A 268 -22.17 11.16 -9.08
C GLN A 268 -21.99 10.56 -10.48
N LEU A 269 -21.79 9.24 -10.56
CA LEU A 269 -21.72 8.52 -11.85
C LEU A 269 -22.99 7.69 -12.11
N SER A 270 -23.53 7.03 -11.08
CA SER A 270 -24.82 6.31 -11.11
C SER A 270 -25.40 6.29 -9.70
N GLN A 271 -26.58 5.69 -9.47
CA GLN A 271 -27.24 5.66 -8.15
C GLN A 271 -26.33 5.14 -7.01
N ASN A 272 -25.42 4.22 -7.31
CA ASN A 272 -24.60 3.50 -6.33
C ASN A 272 -23.09 3.64 -6.58
N LYS A 273 -22.70 4.66 -7.36
CA LYS A 273 -21.32 4.88 -7.81
C LYS A 273 -21.00 6.36 -7.86
N ILE A 274 -19.90 6.73 -7.22
CA ILE A 274 -19.36 8.09 -7.21
C ILE A 274 -17.90 8.10 -7.67
N GLU A 275 -17.47 9.25 -8.18
CA GLU A 275 -16.06 9.57 -8.42
C GLU A 275 -15.65 10.66 -7.43
N LEU A 276 -14.66 10.36 -6.60
CA LEU A 276 -13.96 11.29 -5.74
C LEU A 276 -12.66 11.72 -6.44
N THR A 277 -12.53 13.01 -6.74
CA THR A 277 -11.26 13.62 -7.12
C THR A 277 -10.60 14.19 -5.87
N ILE A 278 -9.36 13.80 -5.60
CA ILE A 278 -8.52 14.33 -4.51
C ILE A 278 -7.30 15.01 -5.14
N ALA A 279 -7.05 16.27 -4.81
CA ALA A 279 -5.94 17.05 -5.33
C ALA A 279 -5.03 17.56 -4.22
N ASN A 280 -3.71 17.44 -4.42
CA ASN A 280 -2.72 17.96 -3.51
C ASN A 280 -2.12 19.26 -4.07
N LYS A 281 -2.48 20.40 -3.47
CA LYS A 281 -1.92 21.72 -3.83
C LYS A 281 -0.70 22.10 -2.98
N ASN A 282 -0.31 21.25 -2.03
CA ASN A 282 0.82 21.49 -1.15
C ASN A 282 2.14 21.14 -1.86
N GLN A 283 3.22 21.69 -1.33
CA GLN A 283 4.58 21.34 -1.76
C GLN A 283 5.01 19.97 -1.23
N ALA A 284 4.59 19.60 -0.02
CA ALA A 284 4.79 18.26 0.53
C ALA A 284 3.82 17.25 -0.09
N ILE A 285 4.21 15.97 -0.08
CA ILE A 285 3.36 14.87 -0.54
C ILE A 285 2.21 14.67 0.46
N SER A 286 0.99 14.48 -0.04
CA SER A 286 -0.12 13.92 0.74
C SER A 286 0.01 12.40 0.73
N PHE A 287 0.49 11.86 1.84
CA PHE A 287 0.98 10.49 1.91
C PHE A 287 -0.06 9.52 2.51
N PHE A 288 -0.24 8.39 1.83
CA PHE A 288 -0.95 7.20 2.33
C PHE A 288 -2.39 7.45 2.81
N ASN A 289 -3.18 8.12 1.96
CA ASN A 289 -4.56 8.48 2.22
C ASN A 289 -5.51 7.30 2.07
N ARG A 290 -6.19 6.97 3.16
CA ARG A 290 -7.34 6.08 3.18
C ARG A 290 -8.62 6.85 2.91
N ILE A 291 -9.46 6.31 2.04
CA ILE A 291 -10.82 6.74 1.76
C ILE A 291 -11.79 5.71 2.36
N SER A 292 -12.80 6.17 3.09
CA SER A 292 -13.88 5.31 3.60
C SER A 292 -15.25 5.92 3.29
N LEU A 293 -16.19 5.11 2.80
CA LEU A 293 -17.61 5.45 2.78
C LEU A 293 -18.18 5.31 4.19
N ILE A 294 -18.92 6.31 4.64
CA ILE A 294 -19.48 6.37 6.00
C ILE A 294 -20.94 6.80 5.98
N GLU A 295 -21.68 6.44 7.02
CA GLU A 295 -22.96 7.06 7.32
C GLU A 295 -22.71 8.46 7.89
N LYS A 296 -23.49 9.43 7.43
CA LYS A 296 -23.25 10.85 7.65
C LYS A 296 -23.34 11.24 9.12
N MET A 297 -24.26 10.67 9.89
CA MET A 297 -24.47 11.06 11.30
C MET A 297 -23.57 10.27 12.26
N SER A 298 -23.57 8.95 12.18
CA SER A 298 -22.86 8.04 13.07
C SER A 298 -21.36 8.00 12.78
N LYS A 299 -20.95 8.38 11.56
CA LYS A 299 -19.58 8.23 11.03
C LYS A 299 -19.11 6.78 10.99
N GLU A 300 -20.01 5.81 11.12
CA GLU A 300 -19.70 4.40 10.95
C GLU A 300 -19.46 4.09 9.47
N ARG A 301 -18.53 3.18 9.19
CA ARG A 301 -18.25 2.75 7.82
C ARG A 301 -19.42 1.98 7.24
N VAL A 302 -19.79 2.35 6.02
CA VAL A 302 -20.75 1.61 5.21
C VAL A 302 -19.99 0.52 4.45
N LEU A 303 -20.36 -0.73 4.69
CA LEU A 303 -19.72 -1.90 4.12
C LEU A 303 -20.76 -2.90 3.57
N PRO A 304 -20.46 -3.61 2.47
CA PRO A 304 -19.24 -3.49 1.66
C PRO A 304 -19.22 -2.19 0.83
N ALA A 305 -18.02 -1.65 0.64
CA ALA A 305 -17.75 -0.57 -0.31
C ALA A 305 -16.49 -0.93 -1.12
N PHE A 306 -16.55 -0.71 -2.42
CA PHE A 306 -15.51 -1.07 -3.38
C PHE A 306 -14.85 0.19 -3.92
N TYR A 307 -13.52 0.24 -3.87
CA TYR A 307 -12.73 1.40 -4.29
C TYR A 307 -11.87 1.03 -5.49
N SER A 308 -11.83 1.88 -6.52
CA SER A 308 -10.92 1.66 -7.64
C SER A 308 -9.46 1.74 -7.22
N ASP A 309 -9.15 2.47 -6.16
CA ASP A 309 -7.85 2.52 -5.50
C ASP A 309 -8.02 3.11 -4.08
N ASN A 310 -7.08 2.87 -3.17
CA ASN A 310 -7.13 3.35 -1.78
C ASN A 310 -5.73 3.28 -1.14
N TYR A 311 -5.54 3.88 0.03
CA TYR A 311 -4.20 4.08 0.62
C TYR A 311 -3.24 4.80 -0.33
N ILE A 312 -3.75 5.82 -1.01
CA ILE A 312 -3.07 6.50 -2.12
C ILE A 312 -2.17 7.63 -1.65
N SER A 313 -1.09 7.86 -2.39
CA SER A 313 -0.26 9.06 -2.20
C SER A 313 -0.44 10.01 -3.38
N ILE A 314 -0.47 11.31 -3.10
CA ILE A 314 -0.70 12.35 -4.10
C ILE A 314 0.51 13.29 -4.12
N LEU A 315 1.24 13.25 -5.24
CA LEU A 315 2.42 14.07 -5.48
C LEU A 315 2.09 15.58 -5.46
N PRO A 316 3.08 16.46 -5.26
CA PRO A 316 2.86 17.91 -5.26
C PRO A 316 2.26 18.39 -6.58
N GLY A 317 1.15 19.12 -6.51
CA GLY A 317 0.37 19.58 -7.66
C GLY A 317 -0.43 18.49 -8.38
N GLY A 318 -0.39 17.24 -7.91
CA GLY A 318 -1.07 16.09 -8.51
C GLY A 318 -2.54 15.96 -8.10
N GLU A 319 -3.24 15.10 -8.82
CA GLU A 319 -4.61 14.68 -8.49
C GLU A 319 -4.78 13.17 -8.71
N LYS A 320 -5.71 12.57 -7.97
CA LYS A 320 -6.15 11.18 -8.14
C LYS A 320 -7.67 11.15 -8.21
N LYS A 321 -8.20 10.25 -9.05
CA LYS A 321 -9.63 9.97 -9.15
C LYS A 321 -9.91 8.57 -8.63
N ILE A 322 -10.79 8.48 -7.64
CA ILE A 322 -11.17 7.26 -6.97
C ILE A 322 -12.64 7.02 -7.21
N ILE A 323 -12.96 5.89 -7.82
CA ILE A 323 -14.32 5.41 -7.94
C ILE A 323 -14.69 4.68 -6.67
N VAL A 324 -15.82 5.03 -6.08
CA VAL A 324 -16.39 4.34 -4.93
C VAL A 324 -17.75 3.77 -5.34
N GLU A 325 -17.88 2.45 -5.22
CA GLU A 325 -19.10 1.69 -5.48
C GLU A 325 -19.61 1.08 -4.19
N TYR A 326 -20.92 1.14 -3.96
CA TYR A 326 -21.55 0.68 -2.72
C TYR A 326 -22.93 0.09 -3.00
N GLU A 327 -23.51 -0.61 -2.01
CA GLU A 327 -24.90 -1.07 -2.10
C GLU A 327 -25.87 0.10 -1.92
N GLN A 328 -27.07 0.00 -2.49
CA GLN A 328 -28.02 1.12 -2.51
C GLN A 328 -28.50 1.48 -1.10
N ILE A 329 -27.88 2.52 -0.54
CA ILE A 329 -28.36 3.28 0.62
C ILE A 329 -28.78 4.67 0.14
N ASN A 330 -29.72 5.30 0.84
CA ASN A 330 -30.10 6.69 0.60
C ASN A 330 -28.85 7.58 0.63
N LYS A 331 -28.46 8.13 -0.52
CA LYS A 331 -27.21 8.90 -0.67
C LYS A 331 -27.12 10.10 0.29
N HIS A 332 -28.25 10.71 0.64
CA HIS A 332 -28.32 11.85 1.57
C HIS A 332 -27.91 11.49 3.01
N GLU A 333 -27.77 10.21 3.31
CA GLU A 333 -27.28 9.69 4.59
C GLU A 333 -25.81 9.27 4.49
N LEU A 334 -25.13 9.53 3.38
CA LEU A 334 -23.77 9.08 3.14
C LEU A 334 -22.76 10.23 3.12
N GLY A 335 -21.56 9.93 3.59
CA GLY A 335 -20.38 10.77 3.49
C GLY A 335 -19.15 9.98 3.08
N LEU A 336 -18.07 10.68 2.79
CA LEU A 336 -16.74 10.13 2.66
C LEU A 336 -15.87 10.65 3.80
N GLU A 337 -15.04 9.76 4.34
CA GLU A 337 -13.96 10.05 5.25
C GLU A 337 -12.63 9.92 4.48
N ILE A 338 -11.75 10.89 4.65
CA ILE A 338 -10.36 10.83 4.17
C ILE A 338 -9.43 11.09 5.35
N SER A 339 -8.47 10.20 5.55
CA SER A 339 -7.34 10.38 6.47
C SER A 339 -6.08 9.81 5.86
N GLY A 340 -4.94 10.44 6.08
CA GLY A 340 -3.65 9.92 5.63
C GLY A 340 -2.58 10.23 6.66
N TRP A 341 -1.40 9.66 6.45
CA TRP A 341 -0.28 9.74 7.39
C TRP A 341 0.06 11.18 7.82
N ASN A 342 0.06 12.10 6.87
CA ASN A 342 0.22 13.54 7.13
C ASN A 342 -0.97 14.35 6.59
N THR A 343 -2.07 13.72 6.19
CA THR A 343 -3.22 14.43 5.64
C THR A 343 -4.28 14.58 6.72
N ALA A 344 -4.67 15.82 7.00
CA ALA A 344 -5.67 16.12 7.99
C ALA A 344 -6.97 15.34 7.72
N HIS A 345 -7.57 14.85 8.80
CA HIS A 345 -8.83 14.15 8.73
C HIS A 345 -9.94 15.04 8.17
N GLN A 346 -10.65 14.55 7.15
CA GLN A 346 -11.68 15.30 6.46
C GLN A 346 -12.92 14.44 6.27
N TYR A 347 -14.09 15.06 6.48
CA TYR A 347 -15.39 14.50 6.14
C TYR A 347 -16.00 15.27 4.98
N ILE A 348 -16.61 14.55 4.05
CA ILE A 348 -17.27 15.11 2.87
C ILE A 348 -18.68 14.54 2.80
N ASP A 349 -19.68 15.39 2.99
CA ASP A 349 -21.07 14.98 2.79
C ASP A 349 -21.35 14.81 1.30
N LEU A 350 -22.14 13.79 0.92
CA LEU A 350 -22.43 13.49 -0.48
C LEU A 350 -23.65 14.25 -1.04
N ASP A 351 -24.28 15.15 -0.27
CA ASP A 351 -25.55 15.81 -0.59
C ASP A 351 -25.65 16.44 -1.98
#